data_AF-A0A0B1SVC7-F1
#
_entry.id   AF-A0A0B1SVC7-F1
#
_cell.length_a   1.000
_cell.length_b   1.000
_cell.length_c   1.000
_cell.angle_alpha   90.00
_cell.angle_beta   90.00
_cell.angle_gamma   90.00
#
_symmetry.space_group_name_H-M   'P 1'
#
loop_
_entity.id
_entity.type
_entity.pdbx_description
1 polymer ?
#
loop_
_entity_poly.entity_id
_entity_poly.type
_entity_poly.pdbx_seq_one_letter_code
_entity_poly.pdbx_strand_id
1 'polypeptide(L)'
;MNELFRYEFDVEFDIPITYPVTAPEIALPELDGKTAKMYRGGKICLSDHFKPLWARNVPKFGIAHAFSLGLGPWLAVEVPELVEKGAITAKA
;
A
#
# COMPACT_ATOMS: atom_id res chain seq x y z
N MET A 1 -9.42 4.47 9.96
CA MET A 1 -9.93 5.30 11.07
C MET A 1 -8.93 5.17 12.19
N ASN A 2 -8.18 6.24 12.46
CA ASN A 2 -7.24 6.28 13.59
C ASN A 2 -7.71 7.41 14.52
N GLU A 3 -7.95 7.11 15.79
CA GLU A 3 -8.26 8.12 16.82
C GLU A 3 -9.33 9.17 16.42
N LEU A 4 -10.47 8.73 15.84
CA LEU A 4 -11.59 9.57 15.36
C LEU A 4 -11.29 10.45 14.13
N PHE A 5 -10.08 10.38 13.56
CA PHE A 5 -9.72 11.11 12.35
C PHE A 5 -9.77 10.22 11.10
N ARG A 6 -10.19 10.83 9.99
CA ARG A 6 -10.19 10.22 8.66
C ARG A 6 -8.99 10.73 7.86
N TYR A 7 -8.20 9.79 7.36
CA TYR A 7 -7.13 10.03 6.42
C TYR A 7 -7.56 9.40 5.09
N GLU A 8 -7.52 10.19 4.02
CA GLU A 8 -7.89 9.75 2.68
C GLU A 8 -6.72 10.03 1.75
N PHE A 9 -6.42 9.07 0.88
CA PHE A 9 -5.32 9.12 -0.07
C PHE A 9 -5.82 8.62 -1.43
N ASP A 10 -5.38 9.29 -2.50
CA ASP A 10 -5.58 8.78 -3.84
C ASP A 10 -4.68 7.55 -4.08
N VAL A 11 -5.30 6.47 -4.55
CA VAL A 11 -4.65 5.19 -4.82
C VAL A 11 -4.59 4.98 -6.32
N GLU A 12 -3.39 4.71 -6.83
CA GLU A 12 -3.15 4.29 -8.21
C GLU A 12 -2.55 2.89 -8.21
N PHE A 13 -2.83 2.10 -9.25
CA PHE A 13 -2.17 0.80 -9.41
C PHE A 13 -2.06 0.41 -10.88
N ASP A 14 -0.94 -0.25 -11.20
CA ASP A 14 -0.69 -0.80 -12.53
C ASP A 14 -0.89 -2.31 -12.54
N ILE A 15 -1.57 -2.81 -13.56
CA ILE A 15 -1.73 -4.25 -13.80
C ILE A 15 -0.63 -4.71 -14.77
N PRO A 16 0.31 -5.56 -14.32
CA PRO A 16 1.34 -6.09 -15.21
C PRO A 16 0.74 -7.05 -16.23
N ILE A 17 1.37 -7.16 -17.41
CA ILE A 17 0.94 -8.10 -18.47
C ILE A 17 0.92 -9.57 -17.99
N THR A 18 1.70 -9.89 -16.97
CA THR A 18 1.80 -11.21 -16.34
C THR A 18 0.78 -11.41 -15.21
N TYR A 19 -0.14 -10.48 -14.96
CA TYR A 19 -1.20 -10.65 -13.96
C TYR A 19 -2.11 -11.84 -14.34
N PRO A 20 -2.52 -12.70 -13.39
CA PRO A 20 -2.35 -12.58 -11.94
C PRO A 20 -1.07 -13.23 -11.37
N VAL A 21 -0.17 -13.76 -12.21
CA VAL A 21 1.09 -14.37 -11.74
C VAL A 21 1.93 -13.35 -10.98
N THR A 22 2.04 -12.14 -11.51
CA THR A 22 2.66 -10.99 -10.83
C THR A 22 1.57 -10.12 -10.19
N ALA A 23 1.74 -9.80 -8.91
CA ALA A 23 0.85 -8.88 -8.20
C ALA A 23 0.88 -7.47 -8.82
N PRO A 24 -0.24 -6.71 -8.75
CA PRO A 24 -0.23 -5.31 -9.17
C PRO A 24 0.68 -4.47 -8.27
N GLU A 25 1.29 -3.45 -8.84
CA GLU A 25 2.05 -2.45 -8.08
C GLU A 25 1.10 -1.34 -7.63
N ILE A 26 1.02 -1.12 -6.31
CA ILE A 26 0.14 -0.12 -5.69
C ILE A 26 0.97 1.13 -5.38
N ALA A 27 0.44 2.30 -5.71
CA ALA A 27 1.06 3.58 -5.45
C ALA A 27 0.11 4.52 -4.68
N LEU A 28 0.71 5.31 -3.80
CA LEU A 28 0.10 6.44 -3.09
C LEU A 28 0.94 7.69 -3.39
N PRO A 29 0.73 8.37 -4.53
CA PRO A 29 1.59 9.48 -4.96
C PRO A 29 1.75 10.59 -3.92
N GLU A 30 0.71 10.87 -3.15
CA GLU A 30 0.68 11.89 -2.09
C GLU A 30 1.66 11.63 -0.93
N LEU A 31 2.15 10.39 -0.80
CA LEU A 31 3.06 9.95 0.26
C LEU A 31 4.51 9.79 -0.20
N ASP A 32 4.81 10.07 -1.48
CA ASP A 32 6.17 9.94 -2.01
C ASP A 32 7.17 10.82 -1.23
N GLY A 33 8.27 10.20 -0.82
CA GLY A 33 9.31 10.84 0.00
C GLY A 33 8.96 11.10 1.47
N LYS A 34 7.74 10.76 1.93
CA LYS A 34 7.33 10.97 3.34
C LYS A 34 7.67 9.80 4.26
N THR A 35 7.90 8.60 3.70
CA THR A 35 8.33 7.39 4.42
C THR A 35 9.47 6.67 3.68
N ALA A 36 10.30 5.95 4.43
CA ALA A 36 11.32 5.06 3.90
C ALA A 36 10.74 3.76 3.31
N LYS A 37 9.48 3.40 3.61
CA LYS A 37 8.80 2.20 3.10
C LYS A 37 8.07 2.46 1.79
N MET A 38 8.71 3.23 0.91
CA MET A 38 8.21 3.58 -0.41
C MET A 38 9.34 3.60 -1.43
N TYR A 39 9.04 3.16 -2.65
CA TYR A 39 9.90 3.35 -3.81
C TYR A 39 9.51 4.63 -4.54
N ARG A 40 10.41 5.12 -5.40
CA ARG A 40 10.21 6.32 -6.21
C ARG A 40 8.85 6.31 -6.93
N GLY A 41 8.15 7.44 -6.89
CA GLY A 41 6.85 7.60 -7.54
C GLY A 41 5.69 7.08 -6.71
N GLY A 42 5.83 7.00 -5.38
CA GLY A 42 4.73 6.66 -4.49
C GLY A 42 4.44 5.17 -4.36
N LYS A 43 5.24 4.28 -4.98
CA LYS A 43 4.99 2.82 -4.94
C LYS A 43 5.28 2.25 -3.56
N ILE A 44 4.33 1.57 -2.94
CA ILE A 44 4.50 1.07 -1.57
C ILE A 44 5.50 -0.09 -1.51
N CYS A 45 6.39 -0.08 -0.51
CA CYS A 45 7.28 -1.21 -0.24
C CYS A 45 6.51 -2.28 0.53
N LEU A 46 6.05 -3.32 -0.18
CA LEU A 46 5.44 -4.49 0.46
C LEU A 46 6.50 -5.29 1.24
N SER A 47 6.04 -6.00 2.27
CA SER A 47 6.92 -6.87 3.06
C SER A 47 7.45 -8.03 2.23
N ASP A 48 8.63 -8.55 2.60
CA ASP A 48 9.23 -9.71 1.95
C ASP A 48 8.33 -10.97 2.02
N HIS A 49 7.41 -11.01 2.98
CA HIS A 49 6.43 -12.07 3.15
C HIS A 49 5.30 -12.02 2.11
N PHE A 50 5.02 -10.86 1.50
CA PHE A 50 3.91 -10.71 0.55
C PHE A 50 4.15 -11.47 -0.75
N LYS A 51 5.36 -11.40 -1.33
CA LYS A 51 5.66 -12.05 -2.62
C LYS A 51 5.51 -13.59 -2.56
N PRO A 52 6.07 -14.30 -1.55
CA PRO A 52 5.84 -15.74 -1.41
C PRO A 52 4.38 -16.08 -1.14
N LEU A 53 3.67 -15.27 -0.36
CA LEU A 53 2.24 -15.46 -0.08
C LEU A 53 1.40 -15.36 -1.37
N TRP A 54 1.66 -14.35 -2.20
CA TRP A 54 1.02 -14.17 -3.50
C TRP A 54 1.28 -15.38 -4.39
N ALA A 55 2.56 -15.72 -4.60
CA ALA A 55 2.98 -16.80 -5.50
C ALA A 55 2.32 -18.16 -5.17
N ARG A 56 2.14 -18.47 -3.89
CA ARG A 56 1.48 -19.73 -3.45
C ARG A 56 -0.03 -19.77 -3.70
N ASN A 57 -0.66 -18.62 -3.92
CA ASN A 57 -2.12 -18.49 -4.04
C ASN A 57 -2.57 -18.06 -5.44
N VAL A 58 -1.66 -17.78 -6.36
CA VAL A 58 -2.00 -17.62 -7.78
C VAL A 58 -2.63 -18.91 -8.31
N PRO A 59 -3.71 -18.85 -9.12
CA PRO A 59 -4.38 -17.65 -9.65
C PRO A 59 -5.62 -17.20 -8.83
N LYS A 60 -5.78 -17.66 -7.59
CA LYS A 60 -6.96 -17.37 -6.75
C LYS A 60 -6.97 -15.93 -6.22
N PHE A 61 -5.78 -15.36 -6.02
CA PHE A 61 -5.65 -13.97 -5.57
C PHE A 61 -5.86 -12.99 -6.71
N GLY A 62 -6.35 -11.81 -6.35
CA GLY A 62 -6.62 -10.71 -7.28
C GLY A 62 -6.56 -9.35 -6.58
N ILE A 63 -7.08 -8.30 -7.22
CA ILE A 63 -6.95 -6.90 -6.76
C ILE A 63 -7.41 -6.72 -5.30
N ALA A 64 -8.57 -7.27 -4.94
CA ALA A 64 -9.07 -7.20 -3.56
C ALA A 64 -8.09 -7.80 -2.54
N HIS A 65 -7.42 -8.91 -2.90
CA HIS A 65 -6.41 -9.52 -2.05
C HIS A 65 -5.13 -8.68 -1.99
N ALA A 66 -4.72 -8.04 -3.09
CA ALA A 66 -3.58 -7.12 -3.09
C ALA A 66 -3.83 -5.93 -2.15
N PHE A 67 -5.05 -5.39 -2.13
CA PHE A 67 -5.40 -4.29 -1.24
C PHE A 67 -5.49 -4.75 0.22
N SER A 68 -6.19 -5.84 0.49
CA SER A 68 -6.39 -6.33 1.86
C SER A 68 -5.11 -6.87 2.52
N LEU A 69 -4.22 -7.52 1.74
CA LEU A 69 -3.02 -8.18 2.28
C LEU A 69 -1.73 -7.37 2.06
N GLY A 70 -1.73 -6.42 1.12
CA GLY A 70 -0.59 -5.55 0.83
C GLY A 70 -0.80 -4.15 1.39
N LEU A 71 -1.76 -3.41 0.82
CA LEU A 71 -2.02 -2.01 1.19
C LEU A 71 -2.53 -1.85 2.63
N GLY A 72 -3.46 -2.69 3.08
CA GLY A 72 -4.05 -2.60 4.41
C GLY A 72 -3.02 -2.68 5.55
N PRO A 73 -2.19 -3.75 5.60
CA PRO A 73 -1.12 -3.86 6.59
C PRO A 73 -0.08 -2.74 6.47
N TRP A 74 0.23 -2.27 5.25
CA TRP A 74 1.14 -1.15 5.04
C TRP A 74 0.59 0.14 5.65
N LEU A 75 -0.67 0.49 5.38
CA LEU A 75 -1.33 1.67 5.97
C LEU A 75 -1.39 1.59 7.49
N ALA A 76 -1.61 0.39 8.05
CA ALA A 76 -1.66 0.20 9.51
C ALA A 76 -0.33 0.52 10.21
N VAL A 77 0.80 0.35 9.52
CA VAL A 77 2.14 0.66 10.06
C VAL A 77 2.54 2.10 9.75
N GLU A 78 2.37 2.52 8.50
CA GLU A 78 2.95 3.77 8.02
C GLU A 78 2.10 5.00 8.37
N VAL A 79 0.76 4.89 8.40
CA VAL A 79 -0.10 6.04 8.69
C VAL A 79 0.15 6.58 10.11
N PRO A 80 0.21 5.76 11.19
CA PRO A 80 0.53 6.26 12.52
C PRO A 80 1.90 6.96 12.59
N GLU A 81 2.92 6.38 11.95
CA GLU A 81 4.27 6.97 11.92
C GLU A 81 4.29 8.33 11.20
N LEU A 82 3.58 8.43 10.07
CA LEU A 82 3.46 9.68 9.32
C LEU A 82 2.68 10.76 10.09
N VAL A 83 1.66 10.36 10.86
CA VAL A 83 0.90 11.27 11.74
C VAL A 83 1.78 11.77 12.88
N GLU A 84 2.52 10.90 13.55
CA GLU A 84 3.41 11.26 14.66
C GLU A 84 4.51 12.23 14.20
N LYS A 85 5.02 12.04 12.98
CA LYS A 85 5.99 12.95 12.34
C LYS A 85 5.37 14.26 11.83
N GLY A 86 4.04 14.40 11.83
CA GLY A 86 3.34 15.55 11.24
C GLY A 86 3.47 15.65 9.72
N ALA A 87 3.80 14.54 9.03
CA ALA A 87 3.98 14.50 7.58
C ALA A 87 2.65 14.45 6.79
N ILE A 88 1.57 14.06 7.47
CA ILE A 88 0.21 14.01 6.93
C ILE A 88 -0.80 14.59 7.92
N THR A 89 -1.88 15.15 7.40
CA THR A 89 -2.99 15.70 8.19
C THR A 89 -4.28 14.99 7.82
N ALA A 90 -5.21 14.89 8.78
CA ALA A 90 -6.54 14.37 8.51
C ALA A 90 -7.25 15.24 7.46
N LYS A 91 -8.03 14.63 6.56
CA LYS A 91 -8.97 15.39 5.73
C LYS A 91 -10.21 15.69 6.58
N ALA A 92 -10.66 16.94 6.53
CA ALA A 92 -11.86 17.41 7.21
C ALA A 92 -13.13 16.84 6.59
#